data_AF-A0A2E8YXK5-F1
#
_entry.id   AF-A0A2E8YXK5-F1
#
_cell.length_a   1.000
_cell.length_b   1.000
_cell.length_c   1.000
_cell.angle_alpha   90.00
_cell.angle_beta   90.00
_cell.angle_gamma   90.00
#
_symmetry.space_group_name_H-M   'P 1'
#
loop_
_entity.id
_entity.type
_entity.pdbx_description
1 polymer ?
#
loop_
_entity_poly.entity_id
_entity_poly.type
_entity_poly.pdbx_seq_one_letter_code
_entity_poly.pdbx_strand_id
1 'polypeptide(L)'
;MSDETRMLEDTLSLGEVARRNGVGVDALRLLAQDGVLPVAHGRVGHVRVPRAACPDPDEVRALLARRRAELAEEAAGQVARVRRGVDSLERLVESARSHPEDPPAVGDGLVHASVVLDDLVERLCAYDDALRRAGTPTAGG
;
A
#
# COMPACT_ATOMS: atom_id res chain seq x y z
N MET A 1 -2.29 -18.06 -35.52
CA MET A 1 -2.83 -17.33 -34.35
C MET A 1 -1.67 -16.64 -33.68
N SER A 2 -1.76 -15.33 -33.44
CA SER A 2 -0.65 -14.54 -32.91
C SER A 2 -0.45 -14.82 -31.41
N ASP A 3 0.80 -14.84 -30.94
CA ASP A 3 1.15 -15.06 -29.52
C ASP A 3 0.39 -14.11 -28.57
N GLU A 4 0.11 -12.90 -29.03
CA GLU A 4 -0.63 -11.89 -28.27
C GLU A 4 -2.08 -12.31 -27.96
N THR A 5 -2.72 -13.08 -28.85
CA THR A 5 -4.08 -13.62 -28.63
C THR A 5 -4.05 -14.75 -27.60
N ARG A 6 -2.99 -15.57 -27.61
CA ARG A 6 -2.81 -16.68 -26.66
C ARG A 6 -2.51 -16.20 -25.25
N MET A 7 -1.72 -15.12 -25.12
CA MET A 7 -1.44 -14.49 -23.82
C MET A 7 -2.69 -13.84 -23.21
N LEU A 8 -3.59 -13.29 -24.03
CA LEU A 8 -4.86 -12.72 -23.54
C LEU A 8 -5.84 -13.80 -23.06
N GLU A 9 -5.84 -14.98 -23.68
CA GLU A 9 -6.65 -16.13 -23.26
C GLU A 9 -6.14 -16.79 -21.95
N ASP A 10 -4.85 -16.65 -21.63
CA ASP A 10 -4.25 -17.23 -20.42
C ASP A 10 -4.19 -16.26 -19.22
N THR A 11 -5.07 -15.25 -19.20
CA THR A 11 -5.16 -14.28 -18.11
C THR A 11 -6.54 -14.28 -17.48
N LEU A 12 -6.60 -13.98 -16.18
CA LEU A 12 -7.81 -13.85 -15.39
C LEU A 12 -8.09 -12.37 -15.09
N SER A 13 -9.36 -11.99 -15.17
CA SER A 13 -9.82 -10.72 -14.60
C SER A 13 -9.76 -10.74 -13.07
N LEU A 14 -9.62 -9.57 -12.43
CA LEU A 14 -9.65 -9.49 -10.96
C LEU A 14 -10.95 -10.06 -10.36
N GLY A 15 -12.07 -9.99 -11.07
CA GLY A 15 -13.34 -10.60 -10.63
C GLY A 15 -13.30 -12.14 -10.60
N GLU A 16 -12.59 -12.76 -11.53
CA GLU A 16 -12.38 -14.22 -11.54
C GLU A 16 -11.40 -14.65 -10.45
N VAL A 17 -10.32 -13.88 -10.26
CA VAL A 17 -9.35 -14.11 -9.17
C VAL A 17 -10.04 -13.95 -7.81
N ALA A 18 -10.89 -12.93 -7.64
CA ALA A 18 -11.67 -12.69 -6.42
C ALA A 18 -12.56 -13.89 -6.07
N ARG A 19 -13.34 -14.38 -7.03
CA ARG A 19 -14.19 -15.57 -6.85
C ARG A 19 -13.37 -16.82 -6.52
N ARG A 20 -12.24 -17.01 -7.21
CA ARG A 20 -11.36 -18.17 -7.00
C ARG A 20 -10.72 -18.18 -5.61
N ASN A 21 -10.39 -17.00 -5.09
CA ASN A 21 -9.63 -16.85 -3.86
C ASN A 21 -10.48 -16.48 -2.64
N GLY A 22 -11.79 -16.28 -2.80
CA GLY A 22 -12.68 -15.89 -1.71
C GLY A 22 -12.34 -14.52 -1.11
N VAL A 23 -11.79 -13.61 -1.93
CA VAL A 23 -11.42 -12.25 -1.52
C VAL A 23 -12.13 -11.22 -2.37
N GLY A 24 -12.36 -10.02 -1.82
CA GLY A 24 -12.97 -8.92 -2.57
C GLY A 24 -12.08 -8.42 -3.72
N VAL A 25 -12.68 -7.98 -4.82
CA VAL A 25 -11.96 -7.38 -5.96
C VAL A 25 -11.12 -6.18 -5.53
N ASP A 26 -11.60 -5.39 -4.58
CA ASP A 26 -10.88 -4.21 -4.09
C ASP A 26 -9.58 -4.60 -3.35
N ALA A 27 -9.56 -5.71 -2.62
CA ALA A 27 -8.34 -6.22 -1.98
C ALA A 27 -7.27 -6.61 -3.02
N LEU A 28 -7.70 -7.23 -4.12
CA LEU A 28 -6.80 -7.58 -5.23
C LEU A 28 -6.34 -6.34 -6.00
N ARG A 29 -7.17 -5.29 -6.10
CA ARG A 29 -6.78 -4.01 -6.68
C ARG A 29 -5.69 -3.32 -5.84
N LEU A 30 -5.81 -3.34 -4.51
CA LEU A 30 -4.77 -2.80 -3.62
C LEU A 30 -3.43 -3.50 -3.85
N LEU A 31 -3.42 -4.84 -3.84
CA LEU A 31 -2.21 -5.62 -4.11
C LEU A 31 -1.63 -5.35 -5.51
N ALA A 32 -2.48 -5.15 -6.51
CA ALA A 32 -2.04 -4.82 -7.87
C ALA A 32 -1.43 -3.40 -7.97
N GLN A 33 -2.07 -2.41 -7.36
CA GLN A 33 -1.60 -1.02 -7.30
C GLN A 33 -0.26 -0.91 -6.59
N ASP A 34 -0.08 -1.71 -5.54
CA ASP A 34 1.17 -1.77 -4.78
C ASP A 34 2.26 -2.62 -5.47
N GLY A 35 1.98 -3.20 -6.65
CA GLY A 35 2.92 -4.04 -7.37
C GLY A 35 3.21 -5.40 -6.71
N VAL A 36 2.38 -5.80 -5.75
CA VAL A 36 2.51 -7.06 -4.99
C VAL A 36 1.87 -8.22 -5.73
N LEU A 37 0.76 -7.98 -6.44
CA LEU A 37 0.10 -8.99 -7.27
C LEU A 37 0.78 -9.06 -8.65
N PRO A 38 1.10 -10.26 -9.17
CA PRO A 38 1.67 -10.41 -10.50
C PRO A 38 0.60 -10.10 -11.56
N VAL A 39 0.60 -8.87 -12.06
CA VAL A 39 -0.39 -8.39 -13.02
C VAL A 39 0.19 -8.20 -14.41
N ALA A 40 -0.58 -8.60 -15.41
CA ALA A 40 -0.41 -8.21 -16.80
C ALA A 40 -1.34 -7.02 -17.09
N HIS A 41 -0.78 -5.94 -17.60
CA HIS A 41 -1.54 -4.77 -18.03
C HIS A 41 -2.09 -5.03 -19.43
N GLY A 42 -3.41 -5.22 -19.55
CA GLY A 42 -4.07 -5.28 -20.85
C GLY A 42 -4.08 -3.92 -21.56
N ARG A 43 -4.31 -3.90 -22.88
CA ARG A 43 -4.37 -2.68 -23.72
C ARG A 43 -5.42 -1.62 -23.30
N VAL A 44 -6.31 -1.93 -22.34
CA VAL A 44 -7.48 -1.09 -21.96
C VAL A 44 -7.51 -0.82 -20.45
N GLY A 45 -6.35 -0.71 -19.78
CA GLY A 45 -6.28 -0.32 -18.36
C GLY A 45 -6.90 -1.34 -17.38
N HIS A 46 -7.41 -2.46 -17.87
CA HIS A 46 -7.92 -3.55 -17.04
C HIS A 46 -6.76 -4.39 -16.53
N VAL A 47 -6.60 -4.39 -15.20
CA VAL A 47 -5.67 -5.26 -14.49
C VAL A 47 -6.10 -6.71 -14.69
N ARG A 48 -5.18 -7.53 -15.21
CA ARG A 48 -5.37 -8.98 -15.35
C ARG A 48 -4.23 -9.72 -14.69
N VAL A 49 -4.48 -10.95 -14.26
CA VAL A 49 -3.50 -11.81 -13.60
C VAL A 49 -3.24 -13.00 -14.50
N PRO A 50 -1.99 -13.29 -14.91
CA PRO A 50 -1.68 -14.50 -15.65
C PRO A 50 -2.14 -15.73 -14.87
N ARG A 51 -2.85 -16.66 -15.51
CA ARG A 51 -3.44 -17.83 -14.84
C ARG A 51 -2.37 -18.70 -14.16
N ALA A 52 -1.19 -18.81 -14.78
CA ALA A 52 -0.03 -19.52 -14.23
C ALA A 52 0.61 -18.83 -13.01
N ALA A 53 0.39 -17.53 -12.84
CA ALA A 53 0.91 -16.73 -11.72
C ALA A 53 -0.20 -16.33 -10.73
N CYS A 54 -1.40 -16.87 -10.88
CA CYS A 54 -2.53 -16.54 -10.03
C CYS A 54 -2.33 -17.20 -8.66
N PRO A 55 -2.17 -16.40 -7.58
CA PRO A 55 -1.96 -16.96 -6.26
C PRO A 55 -3.19 -17.73 -5.78
N ASP A 56 -2.95 -18.72 -4.93
CA ASP A 56 -4.00 -19.44 -4.22
C ASP A 56 -4.58 -18.59 -3.05
N PRO A 57 -5.67 -19.05 -2.40
CA PRO A 57 -6.32 -18.26 -1.35
C PRO A 57 -5.42 -17.97 -0.14
N ASP A 58 -4.54 -18.90 0.22
CA ASP A 58 -3.61 -18.74 1.35
C ASP A 58 -2.48 -17.78 0.99
N GLU A 59 -1.97 -17.87 -0.23
CA GLU A 59 -0.99 -16.94 -0.78
C GLU A 59 -1.54 -15.52 -0.83
N VAL A 60 -2.79 -15.31 -1.28
CA VAL A 60 -3.40 -13.96 -1.27
C VAL A 60 -3.49 -13.40 0.15
N ARG A 61 -3.90 -14.21 1.14
CA ARG A 61 -3.93 -13.79 2.54
C ARG A 61 -2.54 -13.45 3.06
N ALA A 62 -1.54 -14.25 2.71
CA ALA A 62 -0.15 -14.01 3.09
C ALA A 62 0.38 -12.70 2.47
N LEU A 63 0.07 -12.43 1.20
CA LEU A 63 0.44 -11.18 0.52
C LEU A 63 -0.20 -9.96 1.20
N LEU A 64 -1.49 -10.02 1.54
CA LEU A 64 -2.18 -8.95 2.28
C LEU A 64 -1.54 -8.71 3.65
N ALA A 65 -1.30 -9.77 4.43
CA ALA A 65 -0.73 -9.69 5.76
C ALA A 65 0.70 -9.13 5.74
N ARG A 66 1.51 -9.59 4.78
CA ARG A 66 2.87 -9.11 4.58
C ARG A 66 2.88 -7.63 4.19
N ARG A 67 2.09 -7.22 3.21
CA ARG A 67 2.09 -5.81 2.76
C ARG A 67 1.61 -4.86 3.85
N ARG A 68 0.61 -5.28 4.64
CA ARG A 68 0.19 -4.56 5.85
C ARG A 68 1.36 -4.36 6.83
N ALA A 69 2.14 -5.41 7.11
CA ALA A 69 3.26 -5.33 8.03
C ALA A 69 4.34 -4.36 7.52
N GLU A 70 4.69 -4.45 6.23
CA GLU A 70 5.62 -3.53 5.57
C GLU A 70 5.15 -2.07 5.68
N LEU A 71 3.86 -1.80 5.40
CA LEU A 71 3.27 -0.47 5.55
C LEU A 71 3.30 0.05 6.99
N ALA A 72 3.12 -0.82 7.98
CA ALA A 72 3.19 -0.45 9.38
C ALA A 72 4.62 -0.06 9.79
N GLU A 73 5.63 -0.78 9.28
CA GLU A 73 7.04 -0.44 9.46
C GLU A 73 7.40 0.88 8.76
N GLU A 74 6.94 1.08 7.53
CA GLU A 74 7.09 2.34 6.78
C GLU A 74 6.49 3.51 7.57
N ALA A 75 5.26 3.36 8.09
CA ALA A 75 4.57 4.36 8.89
C ALA A 75 5.32 4.66 10.20
N ALA A 76 5.81 3.64 10.90
CA ALA A 76 6.60 3.82 12.12
C ALA A 76 7.88 4.63 11.85
N GLY A 77 8.55 4.38 10.71
CA GLY A 77 9.71 5.14 10.26
C GLY A 77 9.39 6.62 10.02
N GLN A 78 8.25 6.91 9.40
CA GLN A 78 7.81 8.29 9.16
C GLN A 78 7.41 9.00 10.47
N VAL A 79 6.73 8.31 11.39
CA VAL A 79 6.44 8.87 12.74
C VAL A 79 7.74 9.25 13.45
N ALA A 80 8.76 8.40 13.40
CA ALA A 80 10.07 8.70 13.98
C ALA A 80 10.75 9.91 13.30
N ARG A 81 10.55 10.10 12.00
CA ARG A 81 11.04 11.27 11.26
C ARG A 81 10.34 12.55 11.69
N VAL A 82 9.01 12.53 11.79
CA VAL A 82 8.22 13.67 12.28
C VAL A 82 8.66 14.04 13.69
N ARG A 83 8.77 13.07 14.61
CA ARG A 83 9.23 13.33 15.99
C ARG A 83 10.59 14.05 16.04
N ARG A 84 11.59 13.53 15.31
CA ARG A 84 12.91 14.20 15.23
C ARG A 84 12.82 15.60 14.65
N GLY A 85 11.92 15.80 13.69
CA GLY A 85 11.65 17.10 13.11
C GLY A 85 11.05 18.09 14.13
N VAL A 86 10.09 17.64 14.94
CA VAL A 86 9.52 18.44 16.03
C VAL A 86 10.59 18.79 17.06
N ASP A 87 11.39 17.82 17.51
CA ASP A 87 12.50 18.08 18.44
C ASP A 87 13.49 19.12 17.87
N SER A 88 13.73 19.08 16.56
CA SER A 88 14.60 20.05 15.89
C SER A 88 13.98 21.45 15.85
N LEU A 89 12.67 21.57 15.63
CA LEU A 89 11.95 22.84 15.67
C LEU A 89 11.92 23.42 17.08
N GLU A 90 11.70 22.59 18.10
CA GLU A 90 11.71 23.02 19.49
C GLU A 90 13.08 23.60 19.88
N ARG A 91 14.17 22.92 19.51
CA ARG A 91 15.54 23.45 19.73
C ARG A 91 15.78 24.76 18.97
N LEU A 92 15.24 24.88 17.76
CA LEU A 92 15.36 26.08 16.94
C LEU A 92 14.61 27.27 17.55
N VAL A 93 13.41 27.04 18.09
CA VAL A 93 12.64 28.04 18.84
C VAL A 93 13.39 28.45 20.11
N GLU A 94 13.94 27.50 20.85
CA GLU A 94 14.71 27.80 22.08
C GLU A 94 16.00 28.57 21.76
N SER A 95 16.70 28.21 20.69
CA SER A 95 17.87 28.95 20.22
C SER A 95 17.51 30.37 19.83
N ALA A 96 16.42 30.57 19.07
CA ALA A 96 15.98 31.91 18.67
C ALA A 96 15.55 32.78 19.86
N ARG A 97 15.05 32.17 20.95
CA ARG A 97 14.76 32.89 22.20
C ARG A 97 16.02 33.27 22.96
N SER A 98 17.00 32.37 22.97
CA SER A 98 18.26 32.54 23.73
C SER A 98 19.25 33.46 23.02
N HIS A 99 19.23 33.47 21.69
CA HIS A 99 20.16 34.20 20.81
C HIS A 99 19.37 34.86 19.66
N PRO A 100 18.61 35.94 19.94
CA PRO A 100 17.71 36.55 18.95
C PRO A 100 18.42 37.19 17.75
N GLU A 101 19.71 37.49 17.88
CA GLU A 101 20.57 38.00 16.81
C GLU A 101 21.02 36.94 15.79
N ASP A 102 20.91 35.64 16.11
CA ASP A 102 21.32 34.56 15.21
C ASP A 102 20.10 33.97 14.46
N PRO A 103 20.05 34.08 13.11
CA PRO A 103 18.92 33.58 12.36
C PRO A 103 18.90 32.04 12.34
N PRO A 104 17.74 31.41 12.54
CA PRO A 104 17.64 29.97 12.59
C PRO A 104 17.78 29.31 11.20
N ALA A 105 18.52 28.21 11.12
CA ALA A 105 18.60 27.36 9.93
C ALA A 105 17.37 26.43 9.85
N VAL A 106 16.42 26.72 8.95
CA VAL A 106 15.22 25.90 8.76
C VAL A 106 15.53 24.67 7.91
N GLY A 107 15.01 23.50 8.30
CA GLY A 107 15.11 22.25 7.51
C GLY A 107 13.76 21.83 6.92
N ASP A 108 13.72 21.59 5.60
CA ASP A 108 12.51 21.26 4.81
C ASP A 108 11.87 19.88 5.09
N GLY A 109 12.41 19.10 6.04
CA GLY A 109 12.05 17.69 6.21
C GLY A 109 10.67 17.41 6.84
N LEU A 110 10.05 18.40 7.49
CA LEU A 110 8.84 18.16 8.31
C LEU A 110 7.56 18.03 7.48
N VAL A 111 7.39 18.90 6.48
CA VAL A 111 6.17 18.99 5.67
C VAL A 111 5.99 17.72 4.82
N HIS A 112 7.08 17.21 4.26
CA HIS A 112 7.05 16.01 3.44
C HIS A 112 6.68 14.75 4.26
N ALA A 113 7.14 14.65 5.50
CA ALA A 113 6.85 13.50 6.36
C ALA A 113 5.37 13.43 6.79
N SER A 114 4.69 14.58 6.96
CA SER A 114 3.25 14.62 7.28
C SER A 114 2.38 14.08 6.15
N VAL A 115 2.64 14.50 4.90
CA VAL A 115 1.84 14.07 3.73
C VAL A 115 1.97 12.56 3.49
N VAL A 116 3.18 12.01 3.68
CA VAL A 116 3.42 10.57 3.53
C VAL A 116 2.72 9.75 4.62
N LEU A 117 2.60 10.30 5.85
CA LEU A 117 1.89 9.60 6.93
C LEU A 117 0.40 9.44 6.66
N ASP A 118 -0.26 10.47 6.11
CA ASP A 118 -1.70 10.40 5.81
C ASP A 118 -2.00 9.30 4.78
N ASP A 119 -1.21 9.21 3.70
CA ASP A 119 -1.34 8.14 2.68
C ASP A 119 -1.12 6.75 3.29
N LEU A 120 -0.10 6.59 4.14
CA LEU A 120 0.20 5.30 4.78
C LEU A 120 -0.93 4.85 5.72
N VAL A 121 -1.57 5.78 6.44
CA VAL A 121 -2.70 5.47 7.32
C VAL A 121 -3.90 5.02 6.50
N GLU A 122 -4.24 5.72 5.41
CA GLU A 122 -5.35 5.33 4.54
C GLU A 122 -5.13 3.93 3.96
N ARG A 123 -3.91 3.64 3.48
CA ARG A 123 -3.55 2.32 2.94
C ARG A 123 -3.60 1.24 4.01
N LEU A 124 -3.09 1.48 5.22
CA LEU A 124 -3.18 0.53 6.33
C LEU A 124 -4.63 0.17 6.67
N CYS A 125 -5.51 1.16 6.77
CA CYS A 125 -6.94 0.94 6.99
C CYS A 125 -7.56 0.06 5.90
N ALA A 126 -7.22 0.32 4.63
CA ALA A 126 -7.71 -0.47 3.50
C ALA A 126 -7.25 -1.94 3.56
N TYR A 127 -6.00 -2.20 3.95
CA TYR A 127 -5.47 -3.56 4.12
C TYR A 127 -6.08 -4.28 5.34
N ASP A 128 -6.31 -3.60 6.46
CA ASP A 128 -6.99 -4.17 7.63
C ASP A 128 -8.41 -4.62 7.29
N ASP A 129 -9.16 -3.78 6.57
CA ASP A 129 -10.51 -4.10 6.15
C ASP A 129 -10.54 -5.24 5.12
N ALA A 130 -9.58 -5.27 4.19
CA ALA A 130 -9.42 -6.38 3.25
C ALA A 130 -9.18 -7.71 3.98
N LEU A 131 -8.31 -7.74 4.99
CA LEU A 131 -8.03 -8.92 5.79
C LEU A 131 -9.24 -9.38 6.61
N ARG A 132 -9.98 -8.45 7.24
CA ARG A 132 -11.21 -8.78 7.99
C ARG A 132 -12.24 -9.46 7.08
N ARG A 133 -12.45 -8.93 5.88
CA ARG A 133 -13.40 -9.48 4.90
C ARG A 133 -12.95 -10.81 4.30
N ALA A 134 -11.64 -11.01 4.17
CA ALA A 134 -11.08 -12.28 3.72
C ALA A 134 -11.18 -13.40 4.79
N GLY A 135 -11.28 -13.03 6.07
CA GLY A 135 -11.45 -13.96 7.19
C GLY A 135 -12.90 -14.33 7.51
N THR A 136 -13.88 -13.55 7.04
CA THR A 136 -15.28 -13.93 7.11
C THR A 136 -15.62 -14.89 5.97
N PRO A 137 -16.02 -16.15 6.22
CA PRO A 137 -16.55 -16.99 5.15
C PRO A 137 -17.75 -16.25 4.56
N THR A 138 -17.69 -15.91 3.28
CA THR A 138 -18.85 -15.42 2.53
C THR A 138 -19.93 -16.49 2.66
N ALA A 139 -20.91 -16.25 3.52
CA ALA A 139 -22.16 -17.00 3.51
C ALA A 139 -22.72 -16.88 2.09
N GLY A 140 -22.86 -18.03 1.43
CA GLY A 140 -23.14 -18.12 0.01
C GLY A 140 -24.42 -17.39 -0.43
N GLY A 141 -24.39 -16.98 -1.68
CA GLY A 141 -25.51 -16.55 -2.51
C GLY A 141 -25.07 -16.66 -3.97
#